data_AF-A0A960IM16-F1
#
_entry.id   AF-A0A960IM16-F1
#
_cell.length_a   1.000
_cell.length_b   1.000
_cell.length_c   1.000
_cell.angle_alpha   90.00
_cell.angle_beta   90.00
_cell.angle_gamma   90.00
#
_symmetry.space_group_name_H-M   'P 1'
#
loop_
_entity.id
_entity.type
_entity.pdbx_description
1 polymer ?
#
loop_
_entity_poly.entity_id
_entity_poly.type
_entity_poly.pdbx_seq_one_letter_code
_entity_poly.pdbx_strand_id
1 'polypeptide(L)'
;MWRFHRRSTITGPRFVGLSFLLFGVYQSLIFAIAARWLSVRQVAGLGYVDLVLIGMIGLSTVVWLLEEEHLRLTDASRQIEQLAFFDMVTGLPNRKLFLDRLRQFVERDDSARQTAALVFLDLDHFKRVNDSYGHEIGDQVLAAVADRLLHSVREGDLVGRLGGDEF
;
A
#
# COMPACT_ATOMS: atom_id res chain seq x y z
N MET A 1 -9.22 -14.06 14.36
CA MET A 1 -8.19 -13.67 15.35
C MET A 1 -6.81 -13.72 14.68
N TRP A 2 -6.38 -12.65 14.00
CA TRP A 2 -5.10 -12.62 13.29
C TRP A 2 -4.10 -11.72 14.03
N ARG A 3 -3.17 -12.33 14.77
CA ARG A 3 -2.05 -11.65 15.43
C ARG A 3 -0.90 -11.48 14.44
N PHE A 4 -0.81 -10.32 13.79
CA PHE A 4 0.45 -9.92 13.15
C PHE A 4 1.49 -9.59 14.22
N HIS A 5 2.40 -10.52 14.49
CA HIS A 5 3.67 -10.23 15.16
C HIS A 5 4.56 -9.45 14.20
N ARG A 6 4.30 -8.15 14.03
CA ARG A 6 5.24 -7.25 13.35
C ARG A 6 6.31 -6.88 14.39
N ARG A 7 7.35 -7.71 14.53
CA ARG A 7 8.57 -7.31 15.25
C ARG A 7 9.18 -6.15 14.47
N SER A 8 8.90 -4.93 14.91
CA SER A 8 9.67 -3.75 14.51
C SER A 8 11.07 -3.91 15.09
N THR A 9 11.99 -4.43 14.29
CA THR A 9 13.42 -4.32 14.60
C THR A 9 13.83 -2.87 14.43
N ILE A 10 13.61 -2.06 15.47
CA ILE A 10 14.08 -0.68 15.65
C ILE A 10 15.63 -0.62 15.73
N THR A 11 16.31 -1.75 15.47
CA THR A 11 17.76 -1.89 15.48
C THR A 11 18.44 -1.35 14.22
N GLY A 12 17.76 -1.29 13.06
CA GLY A 12 18.38 -0.91 11.78
C GLY A 12 19.17 0.41 11.82
N PRO A 13 18.57 1.56 12.19
CA PRO A 13 19.23 2.86 12.13
C PRO A 13 20.43 2.99 13.09
N ARG A 14 20.33 2.37 14.27
CA ARG A 14 21.41 2.38 15.27
C ARG A 14 22.62 1.54 14.86
N PHE A 15 22.39 0.42 14.18
CA PHE A 15 23.46 -0.42 13.63
C PHE A 15 24.18 0.26 12.46
N VAL A 16 23.44 0.98 11.61
CA VAL A 16 24.03 1.74 10.50
C VAL A 16 24.96 2.84 11.04
N GLY A 17 24.51 3.63 12.01
CA GLY A 17 25.33 4.67 12.64
C GLY A 17 26.62 4.13 13.30
N LEU A 18 26.52 3.01 14.02
CA LEU A 18 27.70 2.36 14.63
C LEU A 18 28.67 1.82 13.56
N SER A 19 28.15 1.29 12.46
CA SER A 19 28.96 0.78 11.34
C SER A 19 29.75 1.89 10.66
N PHE A 20 29.13 3.07 10.45
CA PHE A 20 29.83 4.24 9.91
C PHE A 20 30.93 4.76 10.84
N LEU A 21 30.69 4.74 12.15
CA LEU A 21 31.68 5.20 13.14
C LEU A 21 32.90 4.25 13.19
N LEU A 22 32.65 2.93 13.22
CA LEU A 22 33.72 1.92 13.14
C LEU A 22 34.49 1.98 11.82
N PHE A 23 33.78 2.20 10.70
CA PHE A 23 34.38 2.36 9.39
C PHE A 23 35.27 3.61 9.31
N GLY A 24 34.86 4.74 9.89
CA GLY A 24 35.68 5.95 9.95
C GLY A 24 36.97 5.77 10.77
N VAL A 25 36.90 5.04 11.90
CA VAL A 25 38.07 4.67 12.69
C VAL A 25 39.01 3.77 11.89
N TYR A 26 38.46 2.76 11.20
CA TYR A 26 39.22 1.84 10.34
C TYR A 26 39.92 2.57 9.19
N GLN A 27 39.24 3.50 8.52
CA GLN A 27 39.83 4.33 7.45
C GLN A 27 40.96 5.22 7.97
N SER A 28 40.79 5.83 9.14
CA SER A 28 41.81 6.67 9.76
C SER A 28 43.09 5.88 10.07
N LEU A 29 42.95 4.62 10.50
CA LEU A 29 44.06 3.68 10.71
C LEU A 29 44.77 3.31 9.42
N ILE A 30 44.02 2.96 8.36
CA ILE A 30 44.60 2.66 7.04
C ILE A 30 45.39 3.84 6.52
N PHE A 31 44.83 5.05 6.60
CA PHE A 31 45.47 6.26 6.14
C PHE A 31 46.79 6.52 6.87
N ALA A 32 46.80 6.38 8.20
CA ALA A 32 47.99 6.54 9.03
C ALA A 32 49.09 5.52 8.70
N ILE A 33 48.73 4.27 8.39
CA ILE A 33 49.67 3.23 7.98
C ILE A 33 50.21 3.52 6.56
N ALA A 34 49.33 3.85 5.62
CA ALA A 34 49.69 4.15 4.23
C ALA A 34 50.67 5.33 4.13
N ALA A 35 50.48 6.37 4.96
CA ALA A 35 51.34 7.54 5.00
C ALA A 35 52.80 7.24 5.40
N ARG A 36 53.09 6.06 5.99
CA ARG A 36 54.45 5.65 6.36
C ARG A 36 55.25 5.07 5.20
N TRP A 37 54.58 4.58 4.15
CA TRP A 37 55.20 3.82 3.05
C TRP A 37 54.97 4.45 1.67
N LEU A 38 53.96 5.31 1.53
CA LEU A 38 53.59 5.94 0.25
C LEU A 38 53.96 7.42 0.21
N SER A 39 54.22 7.91 -1.00
CA SER A 39 54.40 9.35 -1.22
C SER A 39 53.09 10.12 -0.96
N VAL A 40 53.22 11.38 -0.53
CA VAL A 40 52.07 12.27 -0.25
C VAL A 40 51.08 12.32 -1.41
N ARG A 41 51.57 12.31 -2.66
CA ARG A 41 50.74 12.33 -3.87
C ARG A 41 49.92 11.05 -4.06
N GLN A 42 50.47 9.88 -3.74
CA GLN A 42 49.76 8.61 -3.83
C GLN A 42 48.68 8.48 -2.74
N VAL A 43 49.00 8.92 -1.52
CA VAL A 43 48.06 8.95 -0.40
C VAL A 43 46.88 9.88 -0.68
N ALA A 44 47.14 11.06 -1.25
CA ALA A 44 46.10 12.01 -1.64
C ALA A 44 45.16 11.45 -2.74
N GLY A 45 45.71 10.76 -3.74
CA GLY A 45 44.91 10.12 -4.79
C GLY A 45 43.99 9.02 -4.27
N LEU A 46 44.50 8.13 -3.40
CA LEU A 46 43.71 7.08 -2.77
C LEU A 46 42.61 7.65 -1.88
N GLY A 47 42.92 8.68 -1.08
CA GLY A 47 41.94 9.35 -0.23
C GLY A 47 40.80 10.01 -1.02
N TYR A 48 41.09 10.58 -2.19
CA TYR A 48 40.05 11.16 -3.05
C TYR A 48 39.10 10.08 -3.60
N VAL A 49 39.64 8.97 -4.10
CA VAL A 49 38.83 7.85 -4.62
C VAL A 49 37.97 7.24 -3.52
N ASP A 50 38.54 7.05 -2.33
CA ASP A 50 37.83 6.49 -1.17
C ASP A 50 36.69 7.41 -0.71
N LEU A 51 36.93 8.73 -0.63
CA LEU A 51 35.90 9.71 -0.29
C LEU A 51 34.74 9.71 -1.29
N VAL A 52 35.02 9.59 -2.59
CA VAL A 52 33.99 9.47 -3.62
C VAL A 52 33.19 8.17 -3.45
N LEU A 53 33.86 7.03 -3.21
CA LEU A 53 33.20 5.74 -3.02
C LEU A 53 32.29 5.74 -1.79
N ILE A 54 32.77 6.28 -0.67
CA ILE A 54 31.99 6.43 0.57
C ILE A 54 30.78 7.34 0.33
N GLY A 55 30.97 8.45 -0.40
CA GLY A 55 29.87 9.34 -0.78
C GLY A 55 28.81 8.63 -1.61
N MET A 56 29.22 7.82 -2.60
CA MET A 56 28.31 7.04 -3.45
C MET A 56 27.53 5.99 -2.65
N ILE A 57 28.21 5.24 -1.76
CA ILE A 57 27.55 4.23 -0.91
C ILE A 57 26.58 4.90 0.07
N GLY A 58 27.00 6.01 0.69
CA GLY A 58 26.16 6.79 1.59
C GLY A 58 24.91 7.32 0.88
N LEU A 59 25.08 7.93 -0.30
CA LEU A 59 23.98 8.41 -1.11
C LEU A 59 23.05 7.28 -1.55
N SER A 60 23.60 6.16 -2.02
CA SER A 60 22.82 4.99 -2.43
C SER A 60 22.00 4.41 -1.26
N THR A 61 22.57 4.34 -0.06
CA THR A 61 21.87 3.88 1.15
C THR A 61 20.72 4.82 1.51
N VAL A 62 20.94 6.14 1.41
CA VAL A 62 19.89 7.14 1.68
C VAL A 62 18.77 7.04 0.64
N VAL A 63 19.09 6.93 -0.64
CA VAL A 63 18.09 6.76 -1.71
C VAL A 63 17.28 5.48 -1.49
N TRP A 64 17.95 4.36 -1.20
CA TRP A 64 17.29 3.09 -0.91
C TRP A 64 16.35 3.17 0.30
N LEU A 65 16.76 3.86 1.37
CA LEU A 65 15.92 4.07 2.55
C LEU A 65 14.67 4.90 2.24
N LEU A 66 14.82 5.94 1.43
CA LEU A 66 13.71 6.80 1.00
C LEU A 66 12.73 6.05 0.11
N GLU A 67 13.22 5.23 -0.83
CA GLU A 67 12.37 4.37 -1.66
C GLU A 67 11.58 3.37 -0.83
N GLU A 68 12.23 2.73 0.16
CA GLU A 68 11.56 1.78 1.05
C GLU A 68 10.44 2.46 1.86
N GLU A 69 10.68 3.65 2.38
CA GLU A 69 9.66 4.42 3.11
C GLU A 69 8.50 4.84 2.21
N HIS A 70 8.80 5.32 1.00
CA HIS A 70 7.78 5.71 0.02
C HIS A 70 6.89 4.54 -0.38
N LEU A 71 7.47 3.36 -0.60
CA LEU A 71 6.72 2.12 -0.90
C LEU A 71 5.78 1.74 0.26
N ARG A 72 6.26 1.83 1.50
CA ARG A 72 5.44 1.52 2.69
C ARG A 72 4.26 2.47 2.83
N LEU A 73 4.46 3.77 2.60
CA LEU A 73 3.39 4.76 2.66
C LEU A 73 2.35 4.53 1.55
N THR A 74 2.81 4.23 0.34
CA THR A 74 1.92 3.96 -0.80
C THR A 74 1.06 2.71 -0.57
N ASP A 75 1.66 1.62 -0.07
CA ASP A 75 0.93 0.38 0.22
C ASP A 75 -0.09 0.56 1.35
N ALA A 76 0.28 1.26 2.42
CA ALA A 76 -0.65 1.60 3.50
C ALA A 76 -1.80 2.48 2.99
N SER A 77 -1.52 3.46 2.13
CA SER A 77 -2.56 4.31 1.53
C SER A 77 -3.52 3.51 0.66
N ARG A 78 -3.02 2.58 -0.16
CA ARG A 78 -3.87 1.70 -0.99
C ARG A 78 -4.77 0.81 -0.14
N GLN A 79 -4.25 0.24 0.94
CA GLN A 79 -5.04 -0.57 1.86
C GLN A 79 -6.14 0.27 2.55
N ILE A 80 -5.81 1.50 2.94
CA ILE A 80 -6.78 2.44 3.51
C ILE A 80 -7.84 2.82 2.48
N GLU A 81 -7.47 3.09 1.23
CA GLU A 81 -8.41 3.37 0.15
C GLU A 81 -9.33 2.19 -0.12
N GLN A 82 -8.80 0.97 -0.19
CA GLN A 82 -9.61 -0.24 -0.36
C GLN A 82 -10.65 -0.37 0.77
N LEU A 83 -10.24 -0.20 2.02
CA LEU A 83 -11.14 -0.24 3.18
C LEU A 83 -12.14 0.92 3.20
N ALA A 84 -11.76 2.08 2.68
CA ALA A 84 -12.59 3.28 2.69
C ALA A 84 -13.64 3.30 1.58
N PHE A 85 -13.41 2.59 0.47
CA PHE A 85 -14.23 2.69 -0.75
C PHE A 85 -14.84 1.39 -1.24
N PHE A 86 -14.34 0.24 -0.80
CA PHE A 86 -14.85 -1.07 -1.22
C PHE A 86 -15.34 -1.88 -0.03
N ASP A 87 -16.36 -2.70 -0.25
CA ASP A 87 -16.83 -3.68 0.71
C ASP A 87 -15.89 -4.89 0.73
N MET A 88 -15.43 -5.29 1.92
CA MET A 88 -14.39 -6.32 2.06
C MET A 88 -14.86 -7.74 1.77
N VAL A 89 -16.17 -8.00 1.82
CA VAL A 89 -16.75 -9.34 1.56
C VAL A 89 -16.99 -9.53 0.08
N THR A 90 -17.55 -8.51 -0.58
CA THR A 90 -17.99 -8.60 -1.99
C THR A 90 -17.01 -8.00 -2.98
N GLY A 91 -16.10 -7.13 -2.53
CA GLY A 91 -15.21 -6.36 -3.40
C GLY A 91 -15.91 -5.25 -4.20
N LEU A 92 -17.23 -5.08 -4.02
CA LEU A 92 -18.00 -4.04 -4.68
C LEU A 92 -17.71 -2.66 -4.07
N PRO A 93 -17.94 -1.56 -4.83
CA PRO A 93 -18.07 -0.23 -4.26
C PRO A 93 -18.96 -0.23 -3.03
N ASN A 94 -18.46 0.31 -1.92
CA ASN A 94 -19.28 0.50 -0.73
C ASN A 94 -20.24 1.69 -0.94
N ARG A 95 -21.15 1.90 0.02
CA ARG A 95 -22.11 3.03 0.02
C ARG A 95 -21.47 4.38 -0.32
N LYS A 96 -20.28 4.68 0.21
CA LYS A 96 -19.62 5.96 -0.02
C LYS A 96 -19.18 6.09 -1.48
N LEU A 97 -18.43 5.12 -2.00
CA LEU A 97 -17.95 5.14 -3.38
C LEU A 97 -19.10 5.10 -4.39
N PHE A 98 -20.13 4.29 -4.12
CA PHE A 98 -21.31 4.20 -4.97
C PHE A 98 -22.02 5.56 -5.09
N LEU A 99 -22.30 6.23 -3.96
CA LEU A 99 -22.96 7.54 -3.96
C LEU A 99 -22.10 8.62 -4.61
N ASP A 100 -20.78 8.61 -4.40
CA ASP A 100 -19.86 9.55 -5.06
C ASP A 100 -19.88 9.36 -6.59
N ARG A 101 -19.89 8.12 -7.07
CA ARG A 101 -19.99 7.83 -8.51
C ARG A 101 -21.37 8.16 -9.08
N LEU A 102 -22.43 7.88 -8.33
CA LEU A 102 -23.80 8.24 -8.72
C LEU A 102 -23.96 9.75 -8.86
N ARG A 103 -23.39 10.55 -7.94
CA ARG A 103 -23.36 12.02 -8.06
C ARG A 103 -22.64 12.47 -9.32
N GLN A 104 -21.44 11.95 -9.58
CA GLN A 104 -20.70 12.28 -10.80
C GLN A 104 -21.47 11.89 -12.07
N PHE A 105 -22.18 10.78 -12.04
CA PHE A 105 -23.03 10.34 -13.15
C PHE A 105 -24.17 11.33 -13.41
N VAL A 106 -24.87 11.76 -12.34
CA VAL A 106 -25.96 12.74 -12.43
C VAL A 106 -25.45 14.12 -12.87
N GLU A 107 -24.28 14.56 -12.39
CA GLU A 107 -23.70 15.87 -12.71
C GLU A 107 -23.12 15.97 -14.13
N ARG A 108 -22.72 14.84 -14.73
CA ARG A 108 -22.10 14.82 -16.07
C ARG A 108 -23.10 15.00 -17.22
N ASP A 109 -24.40 14.97 -16.96
CA ASP A 109 -25.41 14.72 -18.00
C ASP A 109 -26.38 15.89 -18.26
N ASP A 110 -25.86 17.11 -18.34
CA ASP A 110 -26.67 18.29 -18.69
C ASP A 110 -26.83 18.47 -20.22
N SER A 111 -26.07 17.72 -21.03
CA SER A 111 -25.98 17.90 -22.50
C SER A 111 -26.55 16.75 -23.33
N ALA A 112 -26.87 15.59 -22.74
CA ALA A 112 -27.50 14.48 -23.46
C ALA A 112 -28.67 13.95 -22.62
N ARG A 113 -29.82 13.71 -23.24
CA ARG A 113 -31.00 13.12 -22.58
C ARG A 113 -30.78 11.63 -22.31
N GLN A 114 -29.77 11.23 -21.52
CA GLN A 114 -29.64 9.83 -21.16
C GLN A 114 -30.64 9.48 -20.06
N THR A 115 -31.32 8.36 -20.26
CA THR A 115 -32.27 7.82 -19.28
C THR A 115 -31.51 6.81 -18.44
N ALA A 116 -31.41 7.06 -17.14
CA ALA A 116 -30.79 6.13 -16.19
C ALA A 116 -31.85 5.46 -15.34
N ALA A 117 -31.57 4.23 -14.92
CA ALA A 117 -32.36 3.49 -13.96
C ALA A 117 -31.51 3.20 -12.73
N LEU A 118 -32.08 3.38 -11.55
CA LEU A 118 -31.50 2.95 -10.28
C LEU A 118 -32.35 1.80 -9.75
N VAL A 119 -31.70 0.69 -9.43
CA VAL A 119 -32.32 -0.47 -8.81
C VAL A 119 -31.70 -0.65 -7.44
N PHE A 120 -32.54 -0.87 -6.44
CA PHE A 120 -32.13 -1.19 -5.07
C PHE A 120 -32.65 -2.58 -4.74
N LEU A 121 -31.78 -3.44 -4.22
CA LEU A 121 -32.06 -4.85 -3.96
C LEU A 121 -31.78 -5.18 -2.49
N ASP A 122 -32.66 -5.97 -1.89
CA ASP A 122 -32.49 -6.54 -0.54
C ASP A 122 -32.64 -8.06 -0.62
N LEU A 123 -31.82 -8.81 0.13
CA LEU A 123 -31.85 -10.27 0.10
C LEU A 123 -32.86 -10.83 1.09
N ASP A 124 -33.93 -11.43 0.56
CA ASP A 124 -34.97 -12.05 1.35
C ASP A 124 -34.42 -13.09 2.34
N HIS A 125 -34.79 -12.91 3.62
CA HIS A 125 -34.46 -13.82 4.70
C HIS A 125 -32.95 -14.07 4.92
N PHE A 126 -32.07 -13.18 4.47
CA PHE A 126 -30.62 -13.37 4.62
C PHE A 126 -30.19 -13.56 6.09
N LYS A 127 -30.86 -12.88 7.03
CA LYS A 127 -30.66 -13.12 8.47
C LYS A 127 -30.83 -14.59 8.88
N ARG A 128 -31.81 -15.31 8.32
CA ARG A 128 -32.01 -16.74 8.62
C ARG A 128 -30.83 -17.59 8.15
N VAL A 129 -30.19 -17.20 7.05
CA VAL A 129 -28.97 -17.87 6.56
C VAL A 129 -27.84 -17.69 7.58
N ASN A 130 -27.60 -16.45 8.04
CA ASN A 130 -26.61 -16.17 9.08
C ASN A 130 -26.89 -16.93 10.38
N ASP A 131 -28.15 -16.93 10.83
CA ASP A 131 -28.54 -17.57 12.08
C ASP A 131 -28.44 -19.11 12.01
N SER A 132 -28.65 -19.71 10.83
CA SER A 132 -28.65 -21.17 10.65
C SER A 132 -27.29 -21.75 10.28
N TYR A 133 -26.48 -20.99 9.53
CA TYR A 133 -25.24 -21.48 8.93
C TYR A 133 -23.99 -20.66 9.31
N GLY A 134 -24.17 -19.58 10.07
CA GLY A 134 -23.10 -18.69 10.50
C GLY A 134 -22.74 -17.62 9.48
N HIS A 135 -22.08 -16.56 9.96
CA HIS A 135 -21.70 -15.40 9.15
C HIS A 135 -20.72 -15.74 8.00
N GLU A 136 -19.83 -16.70 8.17
CA GLU A 136 -18.90 -17.09 7.10
C GLU A 136 -19.62 -17.63 5.85
N ILE A 137 -20.74 -18.34 6.04
CA ILE A 137 -21.60 -18.80 4.94
C ILE A 137 -22.42 -17.64 4.38
N GLY A 138 -22.89 -16.74 5.23
CA GLY A 138 -23.54 -15.50 4.78
C GLY A 138 -22.63 -14.66 3.88
N ASP A 139 -21.37 -14.51 4.25
CA ASP A 139 -20.36 -13.79 3.46
C ASP A 139 -20.14 -14.44 2.09
N GLN A 140 -20.12 -15.77 2.02
CA GLN A 140 -20.04 -16.50 0.74
C GLN A 140 -21.29 -16.28 -0.12
N VAL A 141 -22.47 -16.23 0.49
CA VAL A 141 -23.72 -15.92 -0.23
C VAL A 141 -23.67 -14.49 -0.79
N LEU A 142 -23.22 -13.51 0.00
CA LEU A 142 -23.07 -12.13 -0.43
C LEU A 142 -22.07 -12.01 -1.59
N ALA A 143 -20.92 -12.67 -1.51
CA ALA A 143 -19.94 -12.70 -2.59
C ALA A 143 -20.51 -13.32 -3.87
N ALA A 144 -21.29 -14.41 -3.77
CA ALA A 144 -21.94 -15.03 -4.91
C ALA A 144 -23.05 -14.14 -5.51
N VAL A 145 -23.79 -13.39 -4.69
CA VAL A 145 -24.76 -12.40 -5.17
C VAL A 145 -24.06 -11.27 -5.92
N ALA A 146 -23.00 -10.71 -5.35
CA ALA A 146 -22.20 -9.66 -5.98
C ALA A 146 -21.68 -10.08 -7.36
N ASP A 147 -21.11 -11.28 -7.46
CA ASP A 147 -20.61 -11.84 -8.71
C ASP A 147 -21.74 -11.99 -9.75
N ARG A 148 -22.91 -12.51 -9.36
CA ARG A 148 -24.07 -12.61 -10.26
C ARG A 148 -24.58 -11.25 -10.72
N LEU A 149 -24.62 -10.25 -9.84
CA LEU A 149 -25.04 -8.89 -10.20
C LEU A 149 -24.08 -8.29 -11.23
N LEU A 150 -22.77 -8.39 -11.02
CA LEU A 150 -21.76 -7.91 -11.96
C LEU A 150 -21.89 -8.55 -13.35
N HIS A 151 -22.22 -9.84 -13.43
CA HIS A 151 -22.45 -10.54 -14.70
C HIS A 151 -23.83 -10.27 -15.32
N SER A 152 -24.75 -9.67 -14.58
CA SER A 152 -26.11 -9.35 -15.04
C SER A 152 -26.25 -7.93 -15.57
N VAL A 153 -25.27 -7.06 -15.31
CA VAL A 153 -25.23 -5.67 -15.77
C VAL A 153 -24.27 -5.51 -16.95
N ARG A 154 -24.36 -4.38 -17.65
CA ARG A 154 -23.49 -4.08 -18.80
C ARG A 154 -22.17 -3.50 -18.32
N GLU A 155 -21.17 -3.55 -19.21
CA GLU A 155 -19.91 -2.85 -18.98
C GLU A 155 -20.16 -1.33 -18.87
N GLY A 156 -19.71 -0.73 -17.77
CA GLY A 156 -19.93 0.68 -17.44
C GLY A 156 -21.06 0.94 -16.44
N ASP A 157 -21.92 -0.04 -16.15
CA ASP A 157 -22.94 0.08 -15.10
C ASP A 157 -22.29 0.04 -13.71
N LEU A 158 -22.96 0.66 -12.73
CA LEU A 158 -22.49 0.74 -11.34
C LEU A 158 -23.26 -0.26 -10.47
N VAL A 159 -22.53 -1.18 -9.83
CA VAL A 159 -23.05 -2.07 -8.78
C VAL A 159 -22.32 -1.72 -7.49
N GLY A 160 -23.04 -1.62 -6.38
CA GLY A 160 -22.47 -1.37 -5.06
C GLY A 160 -23.10 -2.26 -4.01
N ARG A 161 -22.50 -2.32 -2.82
CA ARG A 161 -23.14 -2.87 -1.63
C ARG A 161 -23.33 -1.74 -0.62
N LEU A 162 -24.57 -1.47 -0.26
CA LEU A 162 -24.95 -0.29 0.52
C LEU A 162 -25.09 -0.59 2.02
N GLY A 163 -25.27 -1.86 2.38
CA GLY A 163 -25.55 -2.34 3.72
C GLY A 163 -25.30 -3.84 3.91
N GLY A 164 -25.96 -4.44 4.90
CA GLY A 164 -25.80 -5.86 5.23
C GLY A 164 -26.13 -6.77 4.05
N ASP A 165 -27.38 -6.77 3.63
CA ASP A 165 -27.97 -7.53 2.52
C ASP A 165 -28.41 -6.63 1.36
N GLU A 166 -28.16 -5.33 1.50
CA GLU A 166 -28.59 -4.28 0.57
C GLU A 166 -27.55 -4.00 -0.53
N PHE A 167 -27.98 -4.03 -1.79
CA PHE A 167 -27.18 -3.71 -2.98
C PHE A 167 -27.80 -2.53 -3.75
#